data_AF-A0A9E5CBM4-F1
#
_entry.id   AF-A0A9E5CBM4-F1
#
_cell.length_a   1.000
_cell.length_b   1.000
_cell.length_c   1.000
_cell.angle_alpha   90.00
_cell.angle_beta   90.00
_cell.angle_gamma   90.00
#
_symmetry.space_group_name_H-M   'P 1'
#
loop_
_entity.id
_entity.type
_entity.pdbx_description
1 polymer ?
#
loop_
_entity_poly.entity_id
_entity_poly.type
_entity_poly.pdbx_seq_one_letter_code
_entity_poly.pdbx_strand_id
1 'polypeptide(L)' 'MTTVDTKDPVLVVVQLSGGNDYLNTVVPYGNDLYYDYRPSVSIPQDRVLHIDKEMGLHPSLGPI' A
#
# COMPACT_ATOMS: atom_id res chain seq x y z
N MET A 1 -46.15 11.96 -23.70
CA MET A 1 -45.10 11.01 -24.13
C MET A 1 -43.82 11.48 -23.46
N THR A 2 -43.41 10.80 -22.40
CA THR A 2 -42.31 11.24 -21.52
C THR A 2 -41.09 10.43 -21.88
N THR A 3 -40.08 11.07 -22.47
CA THR A 3 -38.81 10.41 -22.80
C THR A 3 -38.05 10.18 -21.50
N VAL A 4 -37.84 8.92 -21.14
CA VAL A 4 -36.93 8.56 -20.05
C VAL A 4 -35.51 8.84 -20.58
N ASP A 5 -34.83 9.79 -19.96
CA ASP A 5 -33.41 10.06 -20.22
C ASP A 5 -32.59 8.91 -19.62
N THR A 6 -32.36 7.87 -20.43
CA THR A 6 -31.52 6.73 -20.03
C THR A 6 -30.07 7.09 -20.32
N LYS A 7 -29.33 7.46 -19.28
CA LYS A 7 -27.90 7.76 -19.39
C LYS A 7 -27.14 6.53 -19.87
N ASP A 8 -26.30 6.70 -20.89
CA ASP A 8 -25.46 5.63 -21.41
C ASP A 8 -24.49 5.09 -20.34
N PRO A 9 -24.16 3.77 -20.36
CA PRO A 9 -23.14 3.20 -19.48
C PRO A 9 -21.78 3.88 -19.69
N VAL A 10 -21.11 4.24 -18.60
CA VAL A 10 -19.77 4.86 -18.63
C VAL A 10 -18.73 3.84 -18.19
N LEU A 11 -17.74 3.57 -19.05
CA LEU A 11 -16.54 2.81 -18.67
C LEU A 11 -15.50 3.78 -18.11
N VAL A 12 -15.13 3.58 -16.85
CA VAL A 12 -14.00 4.28 -16.23
C VAL A 12 -12.83 3.32 -16.15
N VAL A 13 -11.71 3.69 -16.78
CA VAL A 13 -10.45 2.95 -16.67
C VAL A 13 -9.50 3.74 -15.78
N VAL A 14 -9.11 3.16 -14.65
CA VAL A 14 -8.07 3.72 -13.78
C VAL A 14 -6.79 2.91 -13.98
N GLN A 15 -5.81 3.51 -14.65
CA GLN A 15 -4.47 2.96 -14.75
C GLN A 15 -3.62 3.55 -13.63
N LEU A 16 -3.19 2.70 -12.72
CA LEU A 16 -2.19 3.06 -11.72
C LEU A 16 -0.82 2.72 -12.30
N SER A 17 0.00 3.75 -12.55
CA SER A 17 1.39 3.56 -12.93
C SER A 17 2.22 3.27 -11.68
N GLY A 18 3.03 2.22 -11.74
CA GLY A 18 3.85 1.74 -10.63
C GLY A 18 3.58 0.29 -10.29
N GLY A 19 4.31 -0.21 -9.29
CA GLY A 19 4.11 -1.53 -8.70
C GLY A 19 3.92 -1.41 -7.19
N ASN A 20 3.44 -2.48 -6.57
CA ASN A 20 3.44 -2.55 -5.13
C ASN A 20 4.89 -2.55 -4.62
N ASP A 21 5.18 -1.67 -3.65
CA ASP A 21 6.40 -1.68 -2.89
C ASP A 21 6.38 -2.82 -1.85
N TYR A 22 6.81 -4.00 -2.28
CA TYR A 22 6.71 -5.23 -1.49
C TYR A 22 7.47 -5.16 -0.15
N LEU A 23 8.62 -4.45 -0.11
CA LEU A 23 9.39 -4.26 1.13
C LEU A 23 8.68 -3.36 2.15
N ASN A 24 7.75 -2.52 1.71
CA ASN A 24 6.91 -1.74 2.61
C ASN A 24 5.59 -2.43 2.91
N THR A 25 5.12 -3.35 2.06
CA THR A 25 3.96 -4.19 2.35
C THR A 25 4.28 -5.23 3.42
N VAL A 26 5.39 -5.96 3.26
CA VAL A 26 5.94 -6.89 4.24
C VAL A 26 7.33 -6.38 4.63
N VAL A 27 7.37 -5.71 5.77
CA VAL A 27 8.51 -4.91 6.23
C VAL A 27 9.52 -5.78 6.98
N PRO A 28 10.75 -5.95 6.47
CA PRO A 28 11.83 -6.61 7.21
C PRO A 28 12.46 -5.64 8.22
N TYR A 29 11.66 -5.25 9.22
CA TYR A 29 12.00 -4.18 10.16
C TYR A 29 13.20 -4.53 11.06
N GLY A 30 13.57 -5.81 11.19
CA GLY A 30 14.78 -6.23 11.89
C GLY A 30 16.07 -6.16 11.05
N ASN A 31 16.00 -5.74 9.79
CA ASN A 31 17.13 -5.72 8.87
C ASN A 31 17.64 -4.30 8.63
N ASP A 32 18.84 -3.96 9.13
CA ASP A 32 19.43 -2.63 8.97
C ASP A 32 19.61 -2.21 7.50
N LEU A 33 19.86 -3.18 6.60
CA LEU A 33 20.00 -2.90 5.16
C LEU A 33 18.70 -2.36 4.54
N TYR A 34 17.54 -2.67 5.12
CA TYR A 34 16.27 -2.09 4.68
C TYR A 34 16.27 -0.58 4.89
N TYR A 35 16.80 -0.09 6.01
CA TYR A 35 16.88 1.33 6.31
C TYR A 35 17.97 2.02 5.48
N ASP A 36 19.15 1.39 5.35
CA ASP A 36 20.27 1.91 4.57
C ASP A 36 19.93 2.07 3.09
N TYR A 37 19.25 1.07 2.50
CA TYR A 37 18.91 1.09 1.08
C TYR A 37 17.62 1.84 0.76
N ARG A 38 16.84 2.25 1.77
CA ARG A 38 15.54 2.90 1.58
C ARG A 38 15.37 4.15 2.46
N PRO A 39 16.30 5.12 2.40
CA PRO A 39 16.28 6.29 3.27
C PRO A 39 15.05 7.20 3.06
N SER A 40 14.45 7.18 1.88
CA SER A 40 13.29 8.02 1.53
C SER A 40 11.93 7.37 1.80
N VAL A 41 11.89 6.03 1.83
CA VAL A 41 10.63 5.27 1.84
C VAL A 41 10.58 4.21 2.92
N SER A 42 11.61 4.03 3.74
CA SER A 42 11.57 3.07 4.86
C SER A 42 10.49 3.46 5.89
N ILE A 43 9.91 2.44 6.51
CA ILE A 43 8.92 2.58 7.57
C ILE A 43 9.63 2.50 8.93
N PRO A 44 9.50 3.54 9.78
CA PRO A 44 10.04 3.52 11.12
C PRO A 44 9.61 2.29 11.90
N GLN A 45 10.56 1.67 12.60
CA GLN A 45 10.41 0.39 13.30
C GLN A 45 9.23 0.39 14.30
N ASP A 46 8.96 1.53 14.92
CA ASP A 46 7.86 1.79 15.88
C ASP A 46 6.48 1.92 15.22
N ARG A 47 6.42 2.08 13.90
CA ARG A 47 5.18 2.16 13.11
C ARG A 47 4.82 0.87 12.40
N VAL A 48 5.73 -0.10 12.38
CA VAL A 48 5.49 -1.40 11.73
C VAL A 48 4.49 -2.21 12.56
N LEU A 49 3.53 -2.84 11.90
CA LEU A 49 2.64 -3.81 12.55
C LEU A 49 3.37 -5.15 12.65
N HIS A 50 3.92 -5.46 13.82
CA HIS A 50 4.80 -6.64 13.98
C HIS A 50 4.05 -7.95 13.76
N ILE A 51 4.61 -8.83 12.93
CA ILE A 51 4.20 -10.24 12.80
C ILE A 51 5.06 -11.09 13.72
N ASP A 52 6.38 -10.90 13.64
CA ASP A 52 7.38 -11.55 14.48
C ASP A 52 8.50 -10.57 14.85
N LYS A 53 9.72 -11.05 15.17
CA LYS A 53 10.89 -10.25 15.59
C LYS A 53 11.65 -9.57 14.43
N GLU A 54 11.40 -9.97 13.20
CA GLU A 54 12.14 -9.50 12.02
C GLU A 54 11.21 -8.91 10.95
N MET A 55 9.97 -9.39 10.89
CA MET A 55 8.99 -9.07 9.85
C MET A 55 7.72 -8.45 10.42
N GLY A 56 7.14 -7.51 9.67
CA GLY A 56 5.85 -6.91 9.98
C GLY A 56 5.13 -6.39 8.74
N LEU A 57 4.00 -5.73 8.93
CA LEU A 57 3.17 -5.19 7.86
C LEU A 57 3.21 -3.67 7.83
N HIS A 58 2.89 -3.11 6.65
CA HIS A 58 2.66 -1.68 6.48
C HIS A 58 1.64 -1.16 7.51
N PRO A 59 1.84 0.02 8.15
CA PRO A 59 0.90 0.59 9.12
C PRO A 59 -0.53 0.73 8.57
N SER A 60 -0.67 1.05 7.28
CA SER A 60 -1.96 1.15 6.59
C SER A 60 -2.73 -0.16 6.46
N LEU A 61 -2.14 -1.31 6.80
CA LEU A 61 -2.83 -2.61 6.84
C LEU A 61 -3.44 -2.91 8.23
N GLY A 62 -3.41 -1.93 9.14
CA GLY A 62 -4.05 -2.03 10.44
C GLY A 62 -5.58 -2.08 10.35
N PRO A 63 -6.26 -2.31 11.49
CA PRO A 63 -7.72 -2.31 11.56
C PRO A 63 -8.35 -1.03 10.99
N ILE A 64 -9.50 -1.19 10.33
CA ILE A 64 -10.33 -0.08 9.82
C ILE A 64 -11.28 0.48 10.88
#